data_AF-A0A7S2RVQ5-F1
#
_entry.id   AF-A0A7S2RVQ5-F1
#
_cell.length_a   1.000
_cell.length_b   1.000
_cell.length_c   1.000
_cell.angle_alpha   90.00
_cell.angle_beta   90.00
_cell.angle_gamma   90.00
#
_symmetry.space_group_name_H-M   'P 1'
#
loop_
_entity.id
_entity.type
_entity.pdbx_description
1 polymer ?
#
loop_
_entity_poly.entity_id
_entity_poly.type
_entity_poly.pdbx_seq_one_letter_code
_entity_poly.pdbx_strand_id
1 'polypeptide(L)'
;SGKYADFIAGSDCEICWWLDEAGIQFRIAGRVLLATAATKTTSPALWNARRDVWERLSDGTQRTFLWDSEPGKTKDQHASSSIGAAADTTGCGIATAATTTNTTRSIVGPETGEKVTISPNFALCIVIPDRVDELHLGGNQKRFIHSLVQMPEDTAGGGSGSGNRDLAGTEDVIQLLLQPQEWITEEVNP
;
A
#
# COMPACT_ATOMS: atom_id res chain seq x y z
N SER A 1 -5.16 3.45 9.71
CA SER A 1 -3.83 3.11 10.26
C SER A 1 -2.97 4.35 10.22
N GLY A 2 -2.19 4.65 11.27
CA GLY A 2 -1.34 5.86 11.35
C GLY A 2 -0.43 6.06 10.13
N LYS A 3 0.23 5.00 9.67
CA LYS A 3 1.08 5.00 8.46
C LYS A 3 0.42 5.56 7.19
N TYR A 4 -0.91 5.46 7.06
CA TYR A 4 -1.61 5.97 5.88
C TYR A 4 -1.58 7.50 5.81
N ALA A 5 -1.54 8.18 6.96
CA ALA A 5 -1.41 9.64 7.00
C ALA A 5 -0.02 10.12 6.54
N ASP A 6 1.01 9.28 6.74
CA ASP A 6 2.38 9.58 6.36
C ASP A 6 2.66 9.26 4.88
N PHE A 7 1.90 8.32 4.29
CA PHE A 7 1.99 7.97 2.86
C PHE A 7 1.09 8.88 2.02
N ILE A 8 1.66 10.00 1.58
CA ILE A 8 1.09 10.83 0.51
C ILE A 8 1.68 10.35 -0.82
N ALA A 9 0.88 10.28 -1.89
CA ALA A 9 1.40 9.94 -3.21
C ALA A 9 2.55 10.90 -3.59
N GLY A 10 3.64 10.36 -4.12
CA GLY A 10 4.86 11.12 -4.42
C GLY A 10 5.86 11.23 -3.26
N SER A 11 5.50 10.82 -2.04
CA SER A 11 6.44 10.79 -0.90
C SER A 11 7.56 9.78 -1.11
N ASP A 12 8.75 10.14 -0.59
CA ASP A 12 9.89 9.24 -0.52
C ASP A 12 9.68 8.17 0.55
N CYS A 13 10.14 6.96 0.28
CA CYS A 13 10.12 5.85 1.22
C CYS A 13 11.36 4.97 1.06
N GLU A 14 11.66 4.19 2.10
CA GLU A 14 12.69 3.15 2.04
C GLU A 14 12.16 1.87 2.68
N ILE A 15 12.33 0.75 1.98
CA ILE A 15 12.03 -0.59 2.48
C ILE A 15 13.36 -1.30 2.76
N CYS A 16 13.53 -1.78 3.99
CA CYS A 16 14.63 -2.68 4.33
C CYS A 16 14.12 -4.13 4.26
N TRP A 17 14.78 -4.95 3.44
CA TRP A 17 14.50 -6.37 3.33
C TRP A 17 15.75 -7.17 3.65
N TRP A 18 15.65 -8.02 4.66
CA TRP A 18 16.72 -8.90 5.10
C TRP A 18 16.44 -10.35 4.74
N LEU A 19 17.46 -11.04 4.20
CA LEU A 19 17.43 -12.46 3.86
C LEU A 19 18.48 -13.20 4.70
N ASP A 20 18.06 -13.70 5.87
CA ASP A 20 18.92 -14.33 6.87
C ASP A 20 19.79 -15.46 6.28
N GLU A 21 19.16 -16.41 5.60
CA GLU A 21 19.83 -17.60 5.06
C GLU A 21 20.88 -17.26 4.00
N ALA A 22 20.69 -16.16 3.27
CA ALA A 22 21.62 -15.69 2.26
C ALA A 22 22.70 -14.75 2.83
N GLY A 23 22.49 -14.22 4.04
CA GLY A 23 23.33 -13.17 4.61
C GLY A 23 23.29 -11.88 3.78
N ILE A 24 22.14 -11.52 3.21
CA ILE A 24 21.99 -10.35 2.33
C ILE A 24 20.94 -9.38 2.89
N GLN A 25 21.23 -8.08 2.79
CA GLN A 25 20.29 -6.99 3.04
C GLN A 25 20.06 -6.19 1.75
N PHE A 26 18.81 -5.83 1.50
CA PHE A 26 18.42 -4.83 0.50
C PHE A 26 17.80 -3.63 1.20
N ARG A 27 18.25 -2.41 0.87
CA ARG A 27 17.53 -1.17 1.19
C ARG A 27 17.04 -0.56 -0.11
N ILE A 28 15.74 -0.63 -0.32
CA ILE A 28 15.07 -0.21 -1.55
C ILE A 28 14.47 1.17 -1.27
N ALA A 29 15.06 2.22 -1.83
CA ALA A 29 14.56 3.58 -1.72
C ALA A 29 13.85 3.99 -3.02
N GLY A 30 12.84 4.83 -2.87
CA GLY A 30 12.11 5.37 -4.01
C GLY A 30 10.81 6.05 -3.61
N ARG A 31 9.93 6.24 -4.60
CA ARG A 31 8.70 7.03 -4.44
C ARG A 31 7.46 6.17 -4.33
N VAL A 32 6.48 6.65 -3.59
CA VAL A 32 5.22 5.94 -3.36
C VAL A 32 4.15 6.36 -4.35
N LEU A 33 3.54 5.38 -5.02
CA LEU A 33 2.25 5.50 -5.68
C LEU A 33 1.17 4.86 -4.82
N LEU A 34 0.09 5.59 -4.56
CA LEU A 34 -0.99 5.13 -3.69
C LEU A 34 -2.31 5.02 -4.47
N ALA A 35 -2.81 3.78 -4.61
CA ALA A 35 -4.14 3.51 -5.12
C ALA A 35 -5.15 3.38 -3.98
N THR A 36 -6.18 4.21 -3.98
CA THR A 36 -7.24 4.24 -2.97
C THR A 36 -8.62 4.16 -3.64
N ALA A 37 -9.69 4.20 -2.84
CA ALA A 37 -11.05 4.35 -3.35
C ALA A 37 -11.23 5.58 -4.27
N ALA A 38 -10.53 6.68 -3.98
CA ALA A 38 -10.63 7.93 -4.74
C ALA A 38 -9.93 7.85 -6.11
N THR A 39 -8.96 6.95 -6.27
CA THR A 39 -8.18 6.82 -7.51
C THR A 39 -9.03 6.36 -8.70
N LYS A 40 -10.20 5.76 -8.46
CA LYS A 40 -11.10 5.25 -9.50
C LYS A 40 -11.42 6.27 -10.60
N THR A 41 -11.59 7.54 -10.24
CA THR A 41 -11.93 8.62 -11.18
C THR A 41 -10.71 9.31 -11.77
N THR A 42 -9.57 9.27 -11.08
CA THR A 42 -8.38 10.05 -11.45
C THR A 42 -7.37 9.24 -12.24
N SER A 43 -7.19 7.95 -11.93
CA SER A 43 -6.24 7.06 -12.62
C SER A 43 -6.81 5.63 -12.75
N PRO A 44 -7.49 5.33 -13.86
CA PRO A 44 -8.09 4.02 -14.10
C PRO A 44 -7.08 2.86 -14.08
N ALA A 45 -5.85 3.09 -14.54
CA ALA A 45 -4.80 2.07 -14.53
C ALA A 45 -4.41 1.66 -13.10
N LEU A 46 -4.18 2.64 -12.23
CA LEU A 46 -3.83 2.40 -10.83
C LEU A 46 -5.01 1.79 -10.05
N TRP A 47 -6.25 2.15 -10.41
CA TRP A 47 -7.45 1.50 -9.91
C TRP A 47 -7.54 0.02 -10.32
N ASN A 48 -7.26 -0.30 -11.57
CA ASN A 48 -7.28 -1.69 -12.05
C ASN A 48 -6.21 -2.53 -11.33
N ALA A 49 -4.99 -2.01 -11.15
CA ALA A 49 -3.96 -2.68 -10.36
C ALA A 49 -4.43 -2.95 -8.92
N ARG A 50 -5.10 -1.98 -8.27
CA ARG A 50 -5.70 -2.17 -6.94
C ARG A 50 -6.74 -3.29 -6.93
N ARG A 51 -7.61 -3.35 -7.93
CA ARG A 51 -8.61 -4.42 -8.06
C ARG A 51 -7.94 -5.78 -8.24
N ASP A 52 -7.00 -5.89 -9.16
CA ASP A 52 -6.36 -7.15 -9.50
C ASP A 52 -5.57 -7.71 -8.30
N VAL A 53 -4.95 -6.84 -7.49
CA VAL A 53 -4.32 -7.26 -6.22
C VAL A 53 -5.37 -7.70 -5.20
N TRP A 54 -6.47 -6.96 -5.05
CA TRP A 54 -7.55 -7.33 -4.12
C TRP A 54 -8.12 -8.72 -4.42
N GLU A 55 -8.40 -9.01 -5.70
CA GLU A 55 -8.95 -10.29 -6.16
C GLU A 55 -7.99 -11.48 -5.94
N ARG A 56 -6.68 -11.23 -5.83
CA ARG A 56 -5.67 -12.26 -5.52
C ARG A 56 -5.52 -12.53 -4.03
N LEU A 57 -6.05 -11.67 -3.16
CA LEU A 57 -6.04 -11.92 -1.72
C LEU A 57 -7.01 -13.04 -1.36
N SER A 58 -6.65 -13.84 -0.36
CA SER A 58 -7.58 -14.83 0.20
C SER A 58 -8.79 -14.15 0.85
N ASP A 59 -9.94 -14.82 0.88
CA ASP A 59 -11.15 -14.33 1.58
C ASP A 59 -10.86 -13.93 3.04
N GLY A 60 -10.01 -14.71 3.72
CA GLY A 60 -9.61 -14.43 5.10
C GLY A 60 -8.88 -13.09 5.21
N THR A 61 -7.99 -12.79 4.27
CA THR A 61 -7.26 -11.52 4.20
C THR A 61 -8.18 -10.37 3.79
N GLN A 62 -9.06 -10.56 2.81
CA GLN A 62 -10.02 -9.52 2.40
C GLN A 62 -10.90 -9.10 3.58
N ARG A 63 -11.37 -10.06 4.40
CA ARG A 63 -12.19 -9.78 5.58
C ARG A 63 -11.50 -8.91 6.63
N THR A 64 -10.17 -8.93 6.75
CA THR A 64 -9.47 -8.07 7.73
C THR A 64 -9.60 -6.59 7.39
N PHE A 65 -9.82 -6.24 6.12
CA PHE A 65 -10.07 -4.87 5.66
C PHE A 65 -11.53 -4.42 5.83
N LEU A 66 -12.41 -5.32 6.26
CA LEU A 66 -13.82 -5.05 6.56
C LEU A 66 -14.10 -4.95 8.07
N TRP A 67 -13.07 -5.05 8.91
CA TRP A 67 -13.25 -4.89 10.35
C TRP A 67 -13.60 -3.44 10.70
N ASP A 68 -14.66 -3.28 11.49
CA ASP A 68 -15.15 -1.97 11.99
C ASP A 68 -14.17 -1.30 12.98
N SER A 69 -13.11 -2.00 13.38
CA SER A 69 -12.09 -1.47 14.27
C SER A 69 -11.04 -0.66 13.51
N GLU A 70 -10.83 0.60 13.89
CA GLU A 70 -9.71 1.38 13.38
C GLU A 70 -8.40 0.80 13.92
N PRO A 71 -7.47 0.36 13.04
CA PRO A 71 -6.22 -0.23 13.49
C PRO A 71 -5.43 0.76 14.35
N GLY A 72 -5.08 0.34 15.57
CA GLY A 72 -4.29 1.14 16.52
C GLY A 72 -5.11 1.92 17.55
N LYS A 73 -6.45 1.92 17.49
CA LYS A 73 -7.28 2.44 18.58
C LYS A 73 -7.47 1.39 19.67
N THR A 74 -7.49 1.82 20.94
CA THR A 74 -7.81 0.94 22.06
C THR A 74 -9.29 0.53 22.01
N LYS A 75 -9.61 -0.69 22.48
CA LYS A 75 -10.99 -1.22 22.48
C LYS A 75 -11.98 -0.30 23.22
N ASP A 76 -11.52 0.42 24.24
CA ASP A 76 -12.36 1.30 25.05
C ASP A 76 -12.86 2.54 24.27
N GLN A 77 -12.16 2.92 23.20
CA GLN A 77 -12.57 4.02 22.32
C GLN A 77 -13.60 3.58 21.26
N HIS A 78 -13.80 2.27 21.05
CA HIS A 78 -14.82 1.74 20.13
C HIS A 78 -16.21 1.64 20.77
N ALA A 79 -16.30 1.52 22.10
CA ALA A 79 -17.56 1.40 22.83
C ALA A 79 -18.34 2.73 23.00
N SER A 80 -17.73 3.87 22.65
CA SER A 80 -18.31 5.19 22.92
C SER A 80 -19.12 5.79 21.77
N SER A 81 -19.16 5.14 20.60
CA SER A 81 -19.76 5.72 19.39
C SER A 81 -21.18 5.22 19.07
N SER A 82 -21.79 4.40 19.95
CA SER A 82 -23.11 3.80 19.71
C SER A 82 -24.11 3.95 20.86
N ILE A 83 -24.00 5.01 21.68
CA ILE A 83 -25.09 5.39 22.59
C ILE A 83 -25.80 6.61 22.01
N GLY A 84 -26.73 6.33 21.09
CA GLY A 84 -27.82 7.25 20.81
C GLY A 84 -28.62 7.47 22.08
N ALA A 85 -28.90 8.74 22.36
CA ALA A 85 -29.74 9.17 23.47
C ALA A 85 -31.12 8.50 23.37
N ALA A 86 -31.41 7.60 24.31
CA ALA A 86 -32.76 7.17 24.62
C ALA A 86 -32.91 7.24 26.14
N ALA A 87 -33.86 8.08 26.57
CA ALA A 87 -34.19 8.33 27.95
C ALA A 87 -34.62 7.04 28.66
N ASP A 88 -34.09 6.86 29.87
CA ASP A 88 -34.47 5.80 30.78
C ASP A 88 -35.77 6.20 31.52
N THR A 89 -36.80 5.37 31.38
CA THR A 89 -37.96 5.33 32.28
C THR A 89 -38.42 3.88 32.35
N THR A 90 -38.03 3.22 33.44
CA THR A 90 -38.82 2.31 34.28
C THR A 90 -39.52 1.13 33.59
N GLY A 91 -39.12 -0.10 33.94
CA GLY A 91 -40.07 -1.22 33.91
C GLY A 91 -39.47 -2.63 33.83
N CYS A 92 -39.62 -3.36 34.93
CA CYS A 92 -39.34 -4.78 35.12
C CYS A 92 -40.22 -5.70 34.24
N GLY A 93 -39.67 -6.77 33.67
CA GLY A 93 -40.47 -7.93 33.24
C GLY A 93 -39.86 -8.86 32.19
N ILE A 94 -39.76 -10.15 32.58
CA ILE A 94 -39.96 -11.39 31.82
C ILE A 94 -39.01 -11.81 30.66
N ALA A 95 -38.60 -13.08 30.75
CA ALA A 95 -37.70 -13.81 29.88
C ALA A 95 -38.22 -14.05 28.45
N THR A 96 -37.33 -14.06 27.45
CA THR A 96 -37.51 -14.85 26.20
C THR A 96 -36.15 -15.14 25.57
N ALA A 97 -35.93 -16.39 25.19
CA ALA A 97 -34.72 -16.89 24.54
C ALA A 97 -34.44 -16.22 23.19
N ALA A 98 -33.18 -15.95 22.88
CA ALA A 98 -32.72 -15.63 21.53
C ALA A 98 -31.47 -16.45 21.19
N THR A 99 -31.72 -17.58 20.55
CA THR A 99 -30.80 -18.28 19.65
C THR A 99 -30.20 -17.27 18.66
N THR A 100 -28.88 -17.18 18.58
CA THR A 100 -28.20 -16.62 17.40
C THR A 100 -27.16 -17.62 16.91
N THR A 101 -27.65 -18.53 16.09
CA THR A 101 -26.88 -19.38 15.19
C THR A 101 -26.25 -18.51 14.11
N ASN A 102 -24.93 -18.35 14.12
CA ASN A 102 -24.18 -17.97 12.92
C ASN A 102 -23.48 -19.20 12.37
N THR A 103 -24.23 -19.98 11.60
CA THR A 103 -23.71 -20.96 10.65
C THR A 103 -24.55 -20.86 9.40
N THR A 104 -23.95 -20.39 8.31
CA THR A 104 -24.21 -20.89 6.95
C THR A 104 -23.00 -20.53 6.08
N ARG A 105 -22.21 -21.56 5.75
CA ARG A 105 -21.32 -21.61 4.58
C ARG A 105 -22.17 -21.45 3.31
N SER A 106 -21.61 -20.84 2.27
CA SER A 106 -21.80 -21.40 0.93
C SER A 106 -20.57 -21.18 0.08
N ILE A 107 -19.92 -22.29 -0.24
CA ILE A 107 -19.00 -22.45 -1.36
C ILE A 107 -19.91 -22.67 -2.57
N VAL A 108 -19.90 -21.75 -3.53
CA VAL A 108 -20.51 -21.95 -4.86
C VAL A 108 -19.47 -21.55 -5.91
N GLY A 109 -19.26 -22.44 -6.87
CA GLY A 109 -18.47 -22.22 -8.09
C GLY A 109 -19.13 -21.22 -9.07
N PRO A 110 -18.57 -21.06 -10.27
CA PRO A 110 -18.31 -19.74 -10.83
C PRO A 110 -19.36 -19.29 -11.85
N GLU A 111 -20.50 -18.74 -11.42
CA GLU A 111 -21.33 -17.94 -12.34
C GLU A 111 -22.38 -17.11 -11.62
N THR A 112 -21.92 -16.06 -10.95
CA THR A 112 -22.74 -14.88 -10.69
C THR A 112 -21.84 -13.67 -10.87
N GLY A 113 -22.27 -12.70 -11.67
CA GLY A 113 -21.64 -11.39 -11.82
C GLY A 113 -21.72 -10.56 -10.53
N GLU A 114 -21.29 -11.16 -9.42
CA GLU A 114 -21.18 -10.52 -8.12
C GLU A 114 -20.15 -9.42 -8.27
N LYS A 115 -20.65 -8.19 -8.11
CA LYS A 115 -19.86 -6.99 -8.24
C LYS A 115 -18.84 -6.99 -7.11
N VAL A 116 -17.62 -7.44 -7.40
CA VAL A 116 -16.48 -7.43 -6.47
C VAL A 116 -16.36 -6.02 -5.91
N THR A 117 -16.78 -5.87 -4.66
CA THR A 117 -16.80 -4.58 -3.98
C THR A 117 -15.54 -4.51 -3.15
N ILE A 118 -14.48 -3.93 -3.71
CA ILE A 118 -13.22 -3.71 -3.00
C ILE A 118 -13.50 -2.82 -1.78
N SER A 119 -13.03 -3.22 -0.61
CA SER A 119 -13.16 -2.41 0.62
C SER A 119 -12.63 -0.99 0.38
N PRO A 120 -13.32 0.08 0.81
CA PRO A 120 -12.80 1.45 0.72
C PRO A 120 -11.53 1.65 1.56
N ASN A 121 -11.33 0.82 2.59
CA ASN A 121 -10.17 0.84 3.47
C ASN A 121 -8.95 0.11 2.90
N PHE A 122 -9.12 -0.61 1.79
CA PHE A 122 -7.99 -1.23 1.10
C PHE A 122 -7.23 -0.17 0.29
N ALA A 123 -5.92 -0.11 0.46
CA ALA A 123 -5.05 0.70 -0.38
C ALA A 123 -3.95 -0.18 -0.98
N LEU A 124 -3.63 0.05 -2.24
CA LEU A 124 -2.46 -0.54 -2.88
C LEU A 124 -1.35 0.51 -2.87
N CYS A 125 -0.28 0.23 -2.14
CA CYS A 125 0.94 1.02 -2.13
C CYS A 125 1.95 0.37 -3.06
N ILE A 126 2.46 1.11 -4.03
CA ILE A 126 3.48 0.67 -4.98
C ILE A 126 4.70 1.56 -4.75
N VAL A 127 5.85 0.94 -4.52
CA VAL A 127 7.13 1.66 -4.46
C VAL A 127 7.79 1.59 -5.81
N ILE A 128 8.14 2.76 -6.33
CA ILE A 128 8.90 2.92 -7.56
C ILE A 128 10.35 3.17 -7.15
N PRO A 129 11.22 2.15 -7.22
CA PRO A 129 12.59 2.29 -6.75
C PRO A 129 13.40 3.17 -7.69
N ASP A 130 14.20 4.06 -7.12
CA ASP A 130 15.25 4.82 -7.82
C ASP A 130 16.65 4.50 -7.29
N ARG A 131 16.74 3.82 -6.13
CA ARG A 131 17.99 3.34 -5.55
C ARG A 131 17.77 2.03 -4.80
N VAL A 132 18.68 1.07 -5.00
CA VAL A 132 18.76 -0.17 -4.23
C VAL A 132 20.17 -0.33 -3.68
N ASP A 133 20.29 -0.44 -2.37
CA ASP A 133 21.54 -0.72 -1.66
C ASP A 133 21.54 -2.19 -1.25
N GLU A 134 22.36 -2.98 -1.92
CA GLU A 134 22.54 -4.42 -1.72
C GLU A 134 23.81 -4.67 -0.90
N LEU A 135 23.64 -5.26 0.28
CA LEU A 135 24.71 -5.53 1.21
C LEU A 135 24.82 -7.03 1.48
N HIS A 136 25.94 -7.62 1.10
CA HIS A 136 26.31 -9.01 1.39
C HIS A 136 27.16 -9.04 2.66
N LEU A 137 26.78 -9.89 3.60
CA LEU A 137 27.43 -10.03 4.89
C LEU A 137 28.20 -11.35 4.99
N GLY A 138 29.29 -11.33 5.75
CA GLY A 138 30.18 -12.47 5.91
C GLY A 138 31.64 -12.03 5.98
N GLY A 139 32.56 -12.98 5.80
CA GLY A 139 34.01 -12.72 5.90
C GLY A 139 34.55 -11.73 4.87
N ASN A 140 33.92 -11.66 3.69
CA ASN A 140 34.21 -10.67 2.65
C ASN A 140 32.92 -9.87 2.38
N GLN A 141 32.61 -8.95 3.28
CA GLN A 141 31.46 -8.05 3.12
C GLN A 141 31.57 -7.29 1.80
N LYS A 142 30.49 -7.27 1.01
CA LYS A 142 30.41 -6.52 -0.25
C LYS A 142 29.18 -5.65 -0.24
N ARG A 143 29.25 -4.51 -0.90
CA ARG A 143 28.12 -3.59 -1.03
C ARG A 143 28.01 -3.10 -2.45
N PHE A 144 26.82 -3.21 -3.02
CA PHE A 144 26.48 -2.70 -4.35
C PHE A 144 25.40 -1.64 -4.22
N ILE A 145 25.60 -0.50 -4.86
CA ILE A 145 24.59 0.53 -4.99
C ILE A 145 24.10 0.52 -6.43
N HIS A 146 22.84 0.16 -6.60
CA HIS A 146 22.12 0.27 -7.86
C HIS A 146 21.36 1.60 -7.85
N SER A 147 21.57 2.43 -8.84
CA SER A 147 20.86 3.72 -8.97
C SER A 147 20.26 3.86 -10.34
N LEU A 148 19.06 4.43 -10.39
CA LEU A 148 18.37 4.77 -11.62
C LEU A 148 18.83 6.16 -12.08
N VAL A 149 19.43 6.22 -13.26
CA VAL A 149 19.86 7.47 -13.88
C VAL A 149 18.99 7.77 -15.09
N GLN A 150 18.56 9.02 -15.20
CA GLN A 150 17.89 9.51 -16.40
C GLN A 150 18.92 9.59 -17.52
N MET A 151 18.60 8.98 -18.65
CA MET A 151 19.41 9.19 -19.83
C MET A 151 19.22 10.63 -20.29
N PRO A 152 20.30 11.34 -20.66
CA PRO A 152 20.13 12.61 -21.35
C PRO A 152 19.32 12.31 -22.61
N GLU A 153 18.17 12.97 -22.78
CA GLU A 153 17.54 13.03 -24.10
C GLU A 153 18.61 13.57 -25.05
N ASP A 154 18.79 12.92 -26.20
CA ASP A 154 19.66 13.41 -27.29
C ASP A 154 19.17 14.80 -27.69
N THR A 155 19.63 15.82 -26.97
CA THR A 155 19.08 17.15 -27.03
C THR A 155 19.92 17.95 -28.01
N ALA A 156 19.46 17.96 -29.26
CA ALA A 156 19.52 19.18 -30.04
C ALA A 156 18.61 20.23 -29.36
N GLY A 157 19.17 21.01 -28.42
CA GLY A 157 18.55 22.25 -27.92
C GLY A 157 18.10 22.28 -26.45
N GLY A 158 19.03 22.64 -25.57
CA GLY A 158 18.83 23.56 -24.44
C GLY A 158 17.77 23.25 -23.37
N GLY A 159 18.23 22.78 -22.20
CA GLY A 159 17.44 22.80 -20.98
C GLY A 159 18.18 22.24 -19.78
N SER A 160 19.11 23.02 -19.21
CA SER A 160 19.73 22.69 -17.92
C SER A 160 18.69 22.83 -16.82
N GLY A 161 18.28 21.71 -16.23
CA GLY A 161 17.28 21.66 -15.17
C GLY A 161 17.55 20.51 -14.22
N SER A 162 18.75 20.50 -13.61
CA SER A 162 18.98 19.79 -12.35
C SER A 162 18.17 20.52 -11.28
N GLY A 163 16.95 20.04 -11.06
CA GLY A 163 16.01 20.62 -10.11
C GLY A 163 15.39 19.49 -9.32
N ASN A 164 15.51 19.57 -8.00
CA ASN A 164 14.70 18.85 -7.04
C ASN A 164 13.22 19.04 -7.43
N ARG A 165 12.65 18.10 -8.19
CA ARG A 165 11.24 18.17 -8.60
C ARG A 165 10.44 17.64 -7.43
N ASP A 166 9.80 18.54 -6.70
CA ASP A 166 8.66 18.21 -5.84
C ASP A 166 7.59 17.58 -6.73
N LEU A 167 7.62 16.25 -6.88
CA LEU A 167 6.57 15.51 -7.58
C LEU A 167 5.40 15.41 -6.61
N ALA A 168 4.43 16.30 -6.79
CA ALA A 168 3.33 16.49 -5.86
C ALA A 168 2.19 15.47 -6.04
N GLY A 169 2.27 14.60 -7.06
CA GLY A 169 1.20 13.64 -7.34
C GLY A 169 1.58 12.41 -8.15
N THR A 170 0.64 11.47 -8.18
CA THR A 170 0.72 10.19 -8.90
C THR A 170 1.09 10.35 -10.38
N GLU A 171 0.50 11.33 -11.08
CA GLU A 171 0.75 11.54 -12.50
C GLU A 171 2.18 12.00 -12.79
N ASP A 172 2.76 12.81 -11.90
CA ASP A 172 4.14 13.28 -12.04
C ASP A 172 5.14 12.12 -11.93
N VAL A 173 4.86 11.18 -11.01
CA VAL A 173 5.66 9.96 -10.86
C VAL A 173 5.47 9.03 -12.06
N ILE A 174 4.26 8.90 -12.60
CA ILE A 174 4.01 8.13 -13.83
C ILE A 174 4.76 8.72 -15.02
N GLN A 175 4.73 10.05 -15.19
CA GLN A 175 5.48 10.72 -16.26
C GLN A 175 6.99 10.51 -16.13
N LEU A 176 7.52 10.55 -14.91
CA LEU A 176 8.94 10.24 -14.66
C LEU A 176 9.30 8.82 -15.12
N LEU A 177 8.42 7.85 -14.87
CA LEU A 177 8.60 6.44 -15.26
C LEU A 177 8.56 6.21 -16.77
N LEU A 178 7.93 7.09 -17.54
CA LEU A 178 7.88 6.99 -19.00
C LEU A 178 9.16 7.49 -19.67
N GLN A 179 10.05 8.16 -18.93
CA GLN A 179 11.32 8.62 -19.48
C GLN A 179 12.32 7.48 -19.62
N PRO A 180 13.20 7.50 -20.65
CA PRO A 180 14.30 6.56 -20.76
C PRO A 180 15.21 6.62 -19.52
N GLN A 181 15.40 5.48 -18.89
CA GLN A 181 16.19 5.34 -17.67
C GLN A 181 17.08 4.12 -17.77
N GLU A 182 18.23 4.19 -17.13
CA GLU A 182 19.17 3.09 -17.04
C GLU A 182 19.55 2.85 -15.57
N TRP A 183 19.69 1.58 -15.19
CA TRP A 183 20.23 1.20 -13.91
C TRP A 183 21.74 1.09 -14.00
N ILE A 184 22.45 1.87 -13.19
CA ILE A 184 23.89 1.74 -12.99
C ILE A 184 24.16 1.00 -11.68
N THR A 185 25.27 0.25 -11.62
CA THR A 185 25.70 -0.48 -10.43
C THR A 185 27.13 -0.09 -10.07
N GLU A 186 27.34 0.27 -8.81
CA GLU A 186 28.65 0.60 -8.26
C GLU A 186 28.95 -0.30 -7.05
N GLU A 187 30.12 -0.93 -7.03
CA GLU A 187 30.62 -1.62 -5.83
C GLU A 187 31.28 -0.59 -4.91
N VAL A 188 30.77 -0.49 -3.68
CA VAL A 188 31.21 0.50 -2.69
C VAL A 188 32.05 -0.19 -1.63
N ASN A 189 33.25 0.34 -1.40
CA ASN A 189 34.29 -0.23 -0.53
C ASN A 189 34.78 -1.63 -1.00
N PRO A 190 35.39 -1.72 -2.19
CA PRO A 190 35.94 -2.97 -2.73
C PRO A 190 37.19 -3.47 -1.99
#